data_AF-A0A2P2IG60-F1
#
_entry.id   AF-A0A2P2IG60-F1
#
_cell.length_a   1.000
_cell.length_b   1.000
_cell.length_c   1.000
_cell.angle_alpha   90.00
_cell.angle_beta   90.00
_cell.angle_gamma   90.00
#
_symmetry.space_group_name_H-M   'P 1'
#
loop_
_entity.id
_entity.type
_entity.pdbx_description
1 polymer ?
#
loop_
_entity_poly.entity_id
_entity_poly.type
_entity_poly.pdbx_seq_one_letter_code
_entity_poly.pdbx_strand_id
1 'polypeptide(L)'
;MADLATVFPTLSEIFTTEVPNTLTYTEELASRFGWPDYLVFSAMLLVSIAIGFYYGFVDKSGANDTTEDFLLAGKSMTTFPIAMSLIASFMSAITLLGTPSEVYQNGFVYYLIGFSYFLVMPSAAYLYLPVFWDLQVTSAYEYLEWRFHPYCRRLGSAVFILQMVMYMAIVV
;
A
#
# COMPACT_ATOMS: atom_id res chain seq x y z
N MET A 1 -4.08 -6.60 58.56
CA MET A 1 -5.09 -6.32 57.53
C MET A 1 -4.72 -4.98 56.90
N ALA A 2 -3.90 -5.02 55.85
CA ALA A 2 -3.51 -3.82 55.11
C ALA A 2 -4.59 -3.51 54.07
N ASP A 3 -4.97 -2.25 54.01
CA ASP A 3 -6.16 -1.74 53.33
C ASP A 3 -6.09 -1.90 51.81
N LEU A 4 -7.08 -2.60 51.24
CA LEU A 4 -7.24 -2.90 49.81
C LEU A 4 -7.54 -1.66 48.94
N ALA A 5 -7.68 -0.48 49.55
CA ALA A 5 -7.96 0.79 48.89
C ALA A 5 -6.71 1.56 48.41
N THR A 6 -5.49 1.11 48.75
CA THR A 6 -4.24 1.77 48.33
C THR A 6 -3.62 1.19 47.05
N VAL A 7 -4.13 0.05 46.58
CA VAL A 7 -3.52 -0.70 45.44
C VAL A 7 -4.29 -0.50 44.13
N PHE A 8 -5.56 -0.08 44.18
CA PHE A 8 -6.37 0.19 42.98
C PHE A 8 -6.65 1.69 42.86
N PRO A 9 -5.99 2.42 41.96
CA PRO A 9 -6.36 3.80 41.67
C PRO A 9 -7.80 3.88 41.17
N THR A 10 -8.55 4.87 41.63
CA THR A 10 -9.97 5.05 41.28
C THR A 10 -10.11 5.42 39.80
N LEU A 11 -11.16 4.98 39.11
CA LEU A 11 -11.36 5.24 37.66
C LEU A 11 -11.34 6.73 37.29
N SER A 12 -11.64 7.62 38.24
CA SER A 12 -11.52 9.08 38.11
C SER A 12 -10.07 9.58 38.07
N GLU A 13 -9.14 8.94 38.77
CA GLU A 13 -7.71 9.31 38.78
C GLU A 13 -6.98 8.84 37.50
N ILE A 14 -7.39 7.69 36.95
CA ILE A 14 -6.86 7.20 35.67
C ILE A 14 -7.34 8.10 34.52
N PHE A 15 -8.62 8.51 34.53
CA PHE A 15 -9.17 9.39 33.50
C PHE A 15 -8.62 10.83 33.54
N THR A 16 -8.21 11.33 34.71
CA THR A 16 -7.66 12.69 34.86
C THR A 16 -6.17 12.81 34.59
N THR A 17 -5.40 11.71 34.62
CA THR A 17 -3.94 11.72 34.40
C THR A 17 -3.53 11.45 32.95
N GLU A 18 -4.34 10.72 32.17
CA GLU A 18 -4.02 10.47 30.75
C GLU A 18 -4.54 11.57 29.80
N VAL A 19 -5.71 12.14 30.06
CA VAL A 19 -6.36 13.14 29.18
C VAL A 19 -5.62 14.48 29.05
N PRO A 20 -5.00 15.09 30.08
CA PRO A 20 -4.41 16.43 29.94
C PRO A 20 -3.14 16.42 29.06
N ASN A 21 -2.40 15.32 29.06
CA ASN A 21 -1.17 15.21 28.30
C ASN A 21 -1.44 15.03 26.81
N THR A 22 -2.42 14.21 26.42
CA THR A 22 -2.75 13.96 25.01
C THR A 22 -3.22 15.22 24.29
N LEU A 23 -4.04 16.05 24.94
CA LEU A 23 -4.51 17.33 24.37
C LEU A 23 -3.36 18.35 24.24
N THR A 24 -2.43 18.35 25.19
CA THR A 24 -1.24 19.21 25.15
C THR A 24 -0.28 18.78 24.04
N TYR A 25 -0.08 17.47 23.83
CA TYR A 25 0.73 16.94 22.72
C TYR A 25 0.12 17.24 21.36
N THR A 26 -1.21 17.15 21.20
CA THR A 26 -1.87 17.48 19.94
C THR A 26 -1.82 18.97 19.62
N GLU A 27 -1.93 19.84 20.63
CA GLU A 27 -1.79 21.30 20.48
C GLU A 27 -0.33 21.68 20.13
N GLU A 28 0.67 21.05 20.76
CA GLU A 28 2.08 21.23 20.38
C GLU A 28 2.39 20.67 18.98
N LEU A 29 1.81 19.53 18.59
CA LEU A 29 1.98 18.94 17.26
C LEU A 29 1.35 19.84 16.18
N ALA A 30 0.15 20.35 16.41
CA ALA A 30 -0.51 21.31 15.51
C ALA A 30 0.25 22.63 15.41
N SER A 31 0.83 23.10 16.52
CA SER A 31 1.74 24.26 16.59
C SER A 31 3.07 24.02 15.87
N ARG A 32 3.54 22.77 15.81
CA ARG A 32 4.77 22.36 15.11
C ARG A 32 4.60 22.19 13.59
N PHE A 33 3.38 22.07 13.08
CA PHE A 33 3.12 22.10 11.63
C PHE A 33 3.37 23.50 11.10
N GLY A 34 4.59 23.72 10.62
CA GLY A 34 5.02 25.01 10.12
C GLY A 34 4.54 25.23 8.70
N TRP A 35 4.68 26.47 8.24
CA TRP A 35 4.56 26.78 6.82
C TRP A 35 5.42 25.89 5.88
N PRO A 36 6.58 25.29 6.29
CA PRO A 36 7.33 24.39 5.41
C PRO A 36 6.59 23.09 5.14
N ASP A 37 5.86 22.53 6.10
CA ASP A 37 5.10 21.28 5.93
C ASP A 37 3.97 21.48 4.92
N TYR A 38 3.26 22.61 5.01
CA TYR A 38 2.25 22.99 4.03
C TYR A 38 2.84 23.22 2.64
N LEU A 39 4.05 23.79 2.55
CA LEU A 39 4.74 23.99 1.28
C LEU A 39 5.11 22.65 0.63
N VAL A 40 5.66 21.72 1.41
CA VAL A 40 6.01 20.36 0.92
C VAL A 40 4.75 19.60 0.48
N PHE A 41 3.67 19.65 1.27
CA PHE A 41 2.40 19.01 0.91
C PHE A 41 1.79 19.60 -0.38
N SER A 42 1.78 20.92 -0.49
CA SER A 42 1.28 21.60 -1.70
C SER A 42 2.14 21.28 -2.93
N ALA A 43 3.47 21.29 -2.78
CA ALA A 43 4.40 20.94 -3.85
C ALA A 43 4.24 19.50 -4.32
N MET A 44 4.09 18.54 -3.39
CA MET A 44 3.81 17.13 -3.71
C MET A 44 2.52 16.99 -4.53
N LEU A 45 1.43 17.64 -4.10
CA LEU A 45 0.16 17.60 -4.83
C LEU A 45 0.28 18.24 -6.22
N LEU A 46 0.95 19.40 -6.31
CA LEU A 46 1.16 20.09 -7.58
C LEU A 46 1.99 19.25 -8.55
N VAL A 47 3.04 18.59 -8.09
CA VAL A 47 3.84 17.68 -8.93
C VAL A 47 2.99 16.49 -9.40
N SER A 48 2.21 15.88 -8.51
CA SER A 48 1.31 14.77 -8.87
C SER A 48 0.27 15.18 -9.91
N ILE A 49 -0.34 16.36 -9.74
CA ILE A 49 -1.32 16.90 -10.68
C ILE A 49 -0.63 17.26 -12.01
N ALA A 50 0.57 17.86 -11.96
CA ALA A 50 1.30 18.24 -13.17
C ALA A 50 1.68 17.03 -14.02
N ILE A 51 2.13 15.93 -13.40
CA ILE A 51 2.41 14.67 -14.11
C ILE A 51 1.13 14.11 -14.73
N GLY A 52 0.03 14.05 -13.95
CA GLY A 52 -1.26 13.58 -14.46
C GLY A 52 -1.81 14.44 -15.61
N PHE A 53 -1.67 15.76 -15.51
CA PHE A 53 -2.12 16.70 -16.54
C PHE A 53 -1.24 16.65 -17.80
N TYR A 54 0.08 16.52 -17.63
CA TYR A 54 1.02 16.35 -18.74
C TYR A 54 0.71 15.10 -19.55
N TYR A 55 0.60 13.93 -18.91
CA TYR A 55 0.25 12.68 -19.61
C TYR A 55 -1.21 12.67 -20.11
N GLY A 56 -2.14 13.33 -19.42
CA GLY A 56 -3.56 13.37 -19.82
C GLY A 56 -3.89 14.32 -20.99
N PHE A 57 -3.18 15.44 -21.12
CA PHE A 57 -3.46 16.47 -22.14
C PHE A 57 -2.37 16.60 -23.21
N VAL A 58 -1.09 16.44 -22.84
CA VAL A 58 0.04 16.68 -23.76
C VAL A 58 0.40 15.42 -24.54
N ASP A 59 0.30 14.24 -23.92
CA ASP A 59 0.70 12.96 -24.53
C ASP A 59 -0.42 12.23 -25.30
N LYS A 60 -1.51 12.95 -25.64
CA LYS A 60 -2.58 12.43 -26.51
C LYS A 60 -2.11 12.12 -27.95
N SER A 61 -0.90 12.53 -28.35
CA SER A 61 -0.33 12.19 -29.67
C SER A 61 0.33 10.80 -29.72
N GLY A 62 0.60 10.15 -28.58
CA GLY A 62 1.11 8.77 -28.53
C GLY A 62 0.06 7.71 -28.19
N ALA A 63 -1.07 8.13 -27.60
CA ALA A 63 -2.19 7.27 -27.21
C ALA A 63 -3.09 6.93 -28.42
N ASN A 64 -2.59 6.08 -29.31
CA ASN A 64 -3.37 5.55 -30.42
C ASN A 64 -4.35 4.49 -29.90
N ASP A 65 -5.58 4.90 -29.57
CA ASP A 65 -6.87 4.15 -29.57
C ASP A 65 -6.99 2.72 -28.99
N THR A 66 -5.93 2.13 -28.44
CA THR A 66 -5.93 0.71 -28.05
C THR A 66 -5.60 0.60 -26.57
N THR A 67 -6.55 0.08 -25.79
CA THR A 67 -6.41 -0.22 -24.35
C THR A 67 -5.12 -0.96 -24.02
N GLU A 68 -4.60 -1.77 -24.95
CA GLU A 68 -3.33 -2.48 -24.83
C GLU A 68 -2.11 -1.56 -24.71
N ASP A 69 -2.05 -0.44 -25.44
CA ASP A 69 -0.89 0.48 -25.36
C ASP A 69 -0.87 1.27 -24.04
N PHE A 70 -2.04 1.59 -23.50
CA PHE A 70 -2.16 2.25 -22.19
C PHE A 70 -1.88 1.28 -21.03
N LEU A 71 -2.36 0.03 -21.12
CA LEU A 71 -2.18 -0.98 -20.06
C LEU A 71 -0.80 -1.66 -20.11
N LEU A 72 -0.20 -1.82 -21.29
CA LEU A 72 1.10 -2.47 -21.50
C LEU A 72 2.24 -1.48 -21.73
N ALA A 73 1.95 -0.17 -21.74
CA ALA A 73 2.90 0.89 -22.05
C ALA A 73 3.72 0.58 -23.33
N GLY A 74 3.01 0.20 -24.40
CA GLY A 74 3.59 -0.14 -25.70
C GLY A 74 4.60 -1.30 -25.69
N LYS A 75 4.63 -2.14 -24.64
CA LYS A 75 5.50 -3.32 -24.51
C LYS A 75 7.01 -3.03 -24.69
N SER A 76 7.39 -1.76 -24.62
CA SER A 76 8.74 -1.23 -24.91
C SER A 76 9.36 -0.51 -23.71
N MET A 77 8.67 -0.47 -22.57
CA MET A 77 9.23 0.05 -21.33
C MET A 77 10.39 -0.82 -20.86
N THR A 78 11.48 -0.16 -20.49
CA THR A 78 12.66 -0.80 -19.93
C THR A 78 12.32 -1.48 -18.60
N THR A 79 13.07 -2.53 -18.21
CA THR A 79 12.77 -3.30 -16.99
C THR A 79 12.83 -2.47 -15.70
N PHE A 80 13.60 -1.37 -15.72
CA PHE A 80 13.81 -0.50 -14.57
C PHE A 80 12.55 0.28 -14.11
N PRO A 81 11.85 1.06 -14.98
CA PRO A 81 10.61 1.75 -14.60
C PRO A 81 9.49 0.77 -14.19
N ILE A 82 9.43 -0.41 -14.80
CA ILE A 82 8.46 -1.46 -14.41
C ILE A 82 8.74 -1.94 -12.98
N ALA A 83 10.00 -2.23 -12.66
CA ALA A 83 10.38 -2.64 -11.31
C ALA A 83 10.11 -1.53 -10.28
N MET A 84 10.41 -0.27 -10.62
CA MET A 84 10.12 0.88 -9.75
C MET A 84 8.62 1.03 -9.48
N SER A 85 7.77 0.86 -10.50
CA SER A 85 6.31 0.89 -10.32
C SER A 85 5.82 -0.27 -9.44
N LEU A 86 6.35 -1.48 -9.62
CA LEU A 86 5.98 -2.63 -8.80
C LEU A 86 6.36 -2.42 -7.33
N ILE A 87 7.56 -1.91 -7.06
CA ILE A 87 8.01 -1.56 -5.70
C ILE A 87 7.10 -0.48 -5.11
N ALA A 88 6.77 0.55 -5.89
CA ALA A 88 5.86 1.62 -5.45
C ALA A 88 4.47 1.06 -5.10
N SER A 89 3.93 0.13 -5.89
CA SER A 89 2.65 -0.52 -5.62
C SER A 89 2.66 -1.45 -4.40
N PHE A 90 3.82 -2.04 -4.07
CA PHE A 90 3.95 -2.88 -2.87
C PHE A 90 4.04 -2.07 -1.56
N MET A 91 4.44 -0.80 -1.63
CA MET A 91 4.56 0.05 -0.45
C MET A 91 3.20 0.61 -0.05
N SER A 92 2.78 0.35 1.19
CA SER A 92 1.51 0.85 1.73
C SER A 92 1.69 1.48 3.11
N ALA A 93 0.79 2.40 3.48
CA ALA A 93 0.77 3.05 4.79
C ALA A 93 0.63 2.02 5.93
N ILE A 94 -0.12 0.93 5.72
CA ILE A 94 -0.24 -0.17 6.69
C ILE A 94 1.13 -0.80 6.95
N THR A 95 1.94 -1.02 5.92
CA THR A 95 3.29 -1.56 6.10
C THR A 95 4.18 -0.55 6.82
N LEU A 96 4.15 0.73 6.42
CA LEU A 96 5.01 1.75 7.01
C LEU A 96 4.73 2.01 8.50
N LEU A 97 3.46 2.05 8.91
CA LEU A 97 3.07 2.28 10.30
C LEU A 97 2.87 0.98 11.09
N GLY A 98 2.41 -0.07 10.43
CA GLY A 98 2.12 -1.37 11.03
C GLY A 98 3.37 -2.20 11.30
N THR A 99 4.39 -2.19 10.43
CA THR A 99 5.64 -2.94 10.68
C THR A 99 6.36 -2.52 11.95
N PRO A 100 6.58 -1.24 12.28
CA PRO A 100 7.22 -0.87 13.54
C PRO A 100 6.33 -1.19 14.75
N SER A 101 5.01 -1.05 14.63
CA SER A 101 4.05 -1.42 15.69
C SER A 101 4.12 -2.93 16.00
N GLU A 102 4.18 -3.76 14.96
CA GLU A 102 4.24 -5.20 15.07
C GLU A 102 5.59 -5.67 15.60
N VAL A 103 6.70 -5.07 15.14
CA VAL A 103 8.05 -5.35 15.64
C VAL A 103 8.19 -4.93 17.11
N TYR A 104 7.55 -3.84 17.51
CA TYR A 104 7.56 -3.38 18.90
C TYR A 104 6.88 -4.39 19.85
N GLN A 105 5.79 -5.01 19.41
CA GLN A 105 5.03 -5.97 20.22
C GLN A 105 5.59 -7.40 20.15
N ASN A 106 5.97 -7.87 18.96
CA ASN A 106 6.35 -9.26 18.70
C ASN A 106 7.87 -9.48 18.58
N GLY A 107 8.66 -8.40 18.66
CA GLY A 107 10.13 -8.47 18.65
C GLY A 107 10.69 -9.15 17.40
N PHE A 108 11.62 -10.09 17.61
CA PHE A 108 12.35 -10.74 16.52
C PHE A 108 11.49 -11.68 15.65
N VAL A 109 10.33 -12.13 16.13
CA VAL A 109 9.47 -13.09 15.42
C VAL A 109 8.99 -12.52 14.08
N TYR A 110 8.79 -11.21 13.99
CA TYR A 110 8.39 -10.54 12.74
C TYR A 110 9.41 -10.72 11.61
N TYR A 111 10.72 -10.85 11.92
CA TYR A 111 11.76 -11.04 10.90
C TYR A 111 11.66 -12.39 10.17
N LEU A 112 11.00 -13.39 10.75
CA LEU A 112 10.76 -14.67 10.07
C LEU A 112 9.86 -14.50 8.84
N ILE A 113 8.93 -13.55 8.88
CA ILE A 113 8.09 -13.18 7.73
C ILE A 113 8.97 -12.57 6.63
N GLY A 114 9.89 -11.65 7.00
CA GLY A 114 10.86 -11.06 6.08
C GLY A 114 11.75 -12.10 5.40
N PHE A 115 12.24 -13.09 6.17
CA PHE A 115 13.02 -14.20 5.63
C PHE A 115 12.21 -15.07 4.65
N SER A 116 10.93 -15.29 4.93
CA SER A 116 10.02 -16.02 4.05
C SER A 116 9.84 -15.29 2.71
N TYR A 117 9.68 -13.95 2.72
CA TYR A 117 9.62 -13.15 1.50
C TYR A 117 10.90 -13.24 0.65
N PHE A 118 12.06 -13.31 1.30
CA PHE A 118 13.34 -13.47 0.61
C PHE A 118 13.44 -14.79 -0.18
N LEU A 119 12.84 -15.88 0.33
CA LEU A 119 12.76 -17.16 -0.37
C LEU A 119 11.68 -17.21 -1.45
N VAL A 120 10.54 -16.55 -1.21
CA VAL A 120 9.41 -16.54 -2.16
C VAL A 120 9.72 -15.69 -3.39
N MET A 121 10.43 -14.57 -3.27
CA MET A 121 10.75 -13.69 -4.40
C MET A 121 11.49 -14.38 -5.57
N PRO A 122 12.62 -15.08 -5.36
CA PRO A 122 13.30 -15.78 -6.45
C PRO A 122 12.48 -16.95 -6.98
N SER A 123 11.79 -17.71 -6.13
CA SER A 123 10.94 -18.81 -6.61
C SER A 123 9.77 -18.30 -7.46
N ALA A 124 9.15 -17.18 -7.07
CA ALA A 124 8.12 -16.51 -7.87
C ALA A 124 8.67 -16.06 -9.24
N ALA A 125 9.85 -15.44 -9.26
CA ALA A 125 10.50 -14.97 -10.48
C ALA A 125 10.91 -16.11 -11.43
N TYR A 126 11.37 -17.26 -10.94
CA TYR A 126 11.78 -18.36 -11.82
C TYR A 126 10.65 -19.31 -12.22
N LEU A 127 9.61 -19.47 -11.40
CA LEU A 127 8.51 -20.41 -11.68
C LEU A 127 7.33 -19.74 -12.38
N TYR A 128 6.91 -18.57 -11.91
CA TYR A 128 5.70 -17.92 -12.43
C TYR A 128 6.00 -17.01 -13.61
N LEU A 129 7.11 -16.28 -13.59
CA LEU A 129 7.47 -15.35 -14.68
C LEU A 129 7.57 -16.02 -16.06
N PRO A 130 8.23 -17.18 -16.26
CA PRO A 130 8.29 -17.79 -17.60
C PRO A 130 6.91 -18.23 -18.10
N VAL A 131 6.06 -18.73 -17.20
CA VAL A 131 4.69 -19.16 -17.55
C VAL A 131 3.85 -17.98 -18.05
N PHE A 132 3.97 -16.80 -17.44
CA PHE A 132 3.25 -15.61 -17.88
C PHE A 132 3.87 -14.95 -19.12
N TRP A 133 5.18 -15.04 -19.31
CA TRP A 133 5.86 -14.49 -20.48
C TRP A 133 5.46 -15.21 -21.77
N ASP A 134 5.35 -16.54 -21.72
CA ASP A 134 5.02 -17.37 -22.88
C ASP A 134 3.54 -17.24 -23.31
N LEU A 135 2.65 -16.94 -22.37
CA LEU A 135 1.21 -16.89 -22.62
C LEU A 135 0.70 -15.52 -23.09
N GLN A 136 1.52 -14.46 -23.04
CA GLN A 136 1.21 -13.08 -23.47
C GLN A 136 -0.17 -12.56 -23.03
N VAL A 137 -0.65 -13.02 -21.88
CA VAL A 137 -1.95 -12.62 -21.34
C VAL A 137 -1.89 -11.20 -20.77
N THR A 138 -2.91 -10.40 -21.08
CA THR A 138 -2.98 -8.99 -20.65
C THR A 138 -3.41 -8.86 -19.19
N SER A 139 -3.99 -9.93 -18.62
CA SER A 139 -4.41 -10.00 -17.22
C SER A 139 -4.14 -11.37 -16.63
N ALA A 140 -3.68 -11.44 -15.37
CA ALA A 140 -3.46 -12.70 -14.66
C ALA A 140 -4.73 -13.59 -14.57
N TYR A 141 -5.93 -12.99 -14.62
CA TYR A 141 -7.20 -13.72 -14.60
C TYR A 141 -7.56 -14.39 -15.94
N GLU A 142 -6.94 -13.96 -17.04
CA GLU A 142 -7.09 -14.59 -18.36
C GLU A 142 -6.47 -15.99 -18.37
N TYR A 143 -5.37 -16.19 -17.64
CA TYR A 143 -4.80 -17.52 -17.40
C TYR A 143 -5.80 -18.49 -16.73
N LEU A 144 -6.59 -17.98 -15.77
CA LEU A 144 -7.61 -18.79 -15.08
C LEU A 144 -8.76 -19.19 -16.02
N GLU A 145 -9.06 -18.38 -17.04
CA GLU A 145 -10.07 -18.69 -18.05
C GLU A 145 -9.63 -19.84 -18.96
N TRP A 146 -8.38 -19.82 -19.42
CA TRP A 146 -7.82 -20.90 -20.27
C TRP A 146 -7.74 -22.25 -19.53
N ARG A 147 -7.48 -22.23 -18.22
CA ARG A 147 -7.30 -23.47 -17.43
C ARG A 147 -8.60 -24.05 -16.85
N PHE A 148 -9.59 -23.21 -16.53
CA PHE A 148 -10.81 -23.63 -15.83
C PHE A 148 -12.09 -23.29 -16.63
N HIS A 149 -12.55 -22.04 -16.58
CA HIS A 149 -13.77 -21.58 -17.24
C HIS A 149 -13.92 -20.04 -17.10
N PRO A 150 -14.60 -19.32 -18.03
CA PRO A 150 -14.89 -17.88 -17.91
C PRO A 150 -15.62 -17.43 -16.64
N TYR A 151 -16.26 -18.34 -15.89
CA TYR A 151 -16.89 -18.00 -14.60
C TYR A 151 -15.84 -17.76 -13.52
N CYS A 152 -14.74 -18.53 -13.52
CA CYS A 152 -13.63 -18.33 -12.59
C CYS A 152 -12.95 -16.98 -12.80
N ARG A 153 -12.89 -16.49 -14.05
CA ARG A 153 -12.39 -15.13 -14.35
C ARG A 153 -13.22 -14.06 -13.63
N ARG A 154 -14.55 -14.10 -13.79
CA ARG A 154 -15.45 -13.10 -13.19
C ARG A 154 -15.43 -13.15 -11.67
N LEU A 155 -15.42 -14.34 -11.09
CA LEU A 155 -15.34 -14.50 -9.63
C LEU A 155 -13.99 -14.03 -9.10
N GLY A 156 -12.88 -14.39 -9.75
CA GLY A 156 -11.54 -13.95 -9.37
C GLY A 156 -11.40 -12.43 -9.42
N SER A 157 -11.85 -11.79 -10.51
CA SER A 157 -11.84 -10.33 -10.61
C SER A 157 -12.77 -9.66 -9.59
N ALA A 158 -13.96 -10.22 -9.33
CA ALA A 158 -14.90 -9.67 -8.36
C ALA A 158 -14.36 -9.73 -6.93
N VAL A 159 -13.77 -10.87 -6.55
CA VAL A 159 -13.13 -11.04 -5.23
C VAL A 159 -11.95 -10.09 -5.08
N PHE A 160 -11.14 -9.92 -6.12
CA PHE A 160 -10.02 -8.97 -6.10
C PHE A 160 -10.46 -7.52 -5.95
N ILE A 161 -11.48 -7.10 -6.70
CA ILE A 161 -12.06 -5.75 -6.56
C ILE A 161 -12.58 -5.55 -5.14
N LEU A 162 -13.32 -6.52 -4.60
CA LEU A 162 -13.86 -6.45 -3.24
C LEU A 162 -12.72 -6.38 -2.20
N GLN A 163 -11.70 -7.22 -2.32
CA GLN A 163 -10.51 -7.19 -1.48
C GLN A 163 -9.82 -5.83 -1.53
N MET A 164 -9.60 -5.29 -2.73
CA MET A 164 -8.92 -4.02 -2.93
C MET A 164 -9.73 -2.85 -2.36
N VAL A 165 -11.06 -2.86 -2.50
CA VAL A 165 -11.94 -1.84 -1.92
C VAL A 165 -11.88 -1.87 -0.39
N MET A 166 -11.98 -3.05 0.22
CA MET A 166 -11.84 -3.19 1.67
C MET A 166 -10.44 -2.76 2.15
N TYR A 167 -9.40 -3.12 1.40
CA TYR A 167 -8.03 -2.74 1.72
C TYR A 167 -7.86 -1.22 1.68
N MET A 168 -8.29 -0.56 0.60
CA MET A 168 -8.21 0.90 0.48
C MET A 168 -9.02 1.61 1.57
N ALA A 169 -10.16 1.06 2.00
CA ALA A 169 -10.95 1.61 3.10
C ALA A 169 -10.28 1.49 4.49
N ILE A 170 -9.32 0.59 4.66
CA ILE A 170 -8.52 0.46 5.89
C ILE A 170 -7.28 1.35 5.82
N VAL A 171 -6.70 1.50 4.63
CA VAL A 171 -5.47 2.26 4.41
C VAL A 171 -5.70 3.78 4.46
N VAL A 172 -6.84 4.25 3.93
CA VAL A 172 -7.21 5.67 3.81
C VAL A 172 -8.06 6.09 5.01
#